data_AF-A0A1G7G2S0-F1
#
_entry.id   AF-A0A1G7G2S0-F1
#
_cell.length_a   1.000
_cell.length_b   1.000
_cell.length_c   1.000
_cell.angle_alpha   90.00
_cell.angle_beta   90.00
_cell.angle_gamma   90.00
#
_symmetry.space_group_name_H-M   'P 1'
#
loop_
_entity.id
_entity.type
_entity.pdbx_description
1 polymer ?
#
loop_
_entity_poly.entity_id
_entity_poly.type
_entity_poly.pdbx_seq_one_letter_code
_entity_poly.pdbx_strand_id
1 'polypeptide(L)'
;MAPRDLPGLLAAMAPLRGAFSAVVTTSAPGPGHVDLTDMPEPVLRRLMALMRAGAPGGDDRLASAYLLGKLSWAVCEPLCGLALRGAWLVEAAPGAVRVAPRVVQREKDGVAGVSGTFDLCLDPLALRLAPYGPERPAEFAKALETLFTDPVERLFRLSGLSRAALWRMVGDSLAATFLAQARAMGDAEAGIAQARAILRDRGSKLFSKQTDFEWIALPEAPEIGDWLRLRGGCCRHYTLPDEAAQYCTSCVLRDAASRRDRFRAHLRQTRLAGAASA
;
A
#
# COMPACT_ATOMS: atom_id res chain seq x y z
N MET A 1 -2.75 24.49 -18.19
CA MET A 1 -2.63 24.48 -16.72
C MET A 1 -1.19 24.16 -16.42
N ALA A 2 -0.44 25.05 -15.75
CA ALA A 2 0.98 24.77 -15.47
C ALA A 2 1.10 23.44 -14.71
N PRO A 3 2.10 22.60 -15.03
CA PRO A 3 2.38 21.42 -14.21
C PRO A 3 2.56 21.94 -12.78
N ARG A 4 1.73 21.45 -11.86
CA ARG A 4 1.94 21.76 -10.44
C ARG A 4 3.38 21.36 -10.11
N ASP A 5 4.05 22.18 -9.32
CA ASP A 5 5.39 21.92 -8.82
C ASP A 5 5.39 20.61 -8.00
N LEU A 6 5.51 19.48 -8.70
CA LEU A 6 5.51 18.14 -8.11
C LEU A 6 6.64 18.02 -7.09
N PRO A 7 7.89 18.48 -7.35
CA PRO A 7 8.93 18.56 -6.33
C PRO A 7 8.48 19.31 -5.07
N GLY A 8 7.90 20.50 -5.21
CA GLY A 8 7.40 21.29 -4.08
C GLY A 8 6.27 20.62 -3.32
N LEU A 9 5.33 19.99 -4.02
CA LEU A 9 4.23 19.23 -3.40
C LEU A 9 4.74 18.02 -2.62
N LEU A 10 5.71 17.28 -3.17
CA LEU A 10 6.34 16.14 -2.50
C LEU A 10 7.17 16.58 -1.29
N ALA A 11 7.89 17.71 -1.39
CA ALA A 11 8.64 18.26 -0.26
C ALA A 11 7.71 18.73 0.89
N ALA A 12 6.51 19.21 0.56
CA ALA A 12 5.49 19.57 1.54
C ALA A 12 4.79 18.35 2.18
N MET A 13 5.01 17.15 1.67
CA MET A 13 4.57 15.93 2.34
C MET A 13 5.56 15.60 3.45
N ALA A 14 5.12 15.70 4.70
CA ALA A 14 5.86 15.09 5.79
C ALA A 14 5.96 13.58 5.49
N PRO A 15 7.17 13.02 5.33
CA PRO A 15 7.28 11.60 5.04
C PRO A 15 6.67 10.83 6.20
N LEU A 16 5.84 9.81 5.91
CA LEU A 16 5.63 8.73 6.86
C LEU A 16 7.03 8.14 7.10
N ARG A 17 7.68 8.43 8.23
CA ARG A 17 9.12 8.14 8.45
C ARG A 17 9.39 6.68 8.81
N GLY A 18 8.66 5.75 8.20
CA GLY A 18 8.91 4.32 8.40
C GLY A 18 10.07 3.86 7.53
N ALA A 19 10.83 2.86 8.00
CA ALA A 19 11.87 2.21 7.20
C ALA A 19 11.34 1.68 5.86
N PHE A 20 10.04 1.39 5.78
CA PHE A 20 9.37 0.85 4.61
C PHE A 20 8.82 1.90 3.63
N SER A 21 8.78 3.17 4.00
CA SER A 21 8.27 4.22 3.13
C SER A 21 9.21 4.45 1.96
N ALA A 22 8.62 4.79 0.81
CA ALA A 22 9.38 5.03 -0.40
C ALA A 22 10.22 6.31 -0.27
N VAL A 23 11.49 6.26 -0.67
CA VAL A 23 12.21 7.49 -0.99
C VAL A 23 11.74 7.92 -2.37
N VAL A 24 11.20 9.13 -2.48
CA VAL A 24 10.64 9.65 -3.74
C VAL A 24 11.55 10.74 -4.28
N THR A 25 11.94 10.62 -5.55
CA THR A 25 12.67 11.63 -6.30
C THR A 25 11.92 12.01 -7.58
N THR A 26 12.19 13.21 -8.09
CA THR A 26 11.76 13.70 -9.41
C THR A 26 12.92 13.94 -10.37
N SER A 27 14.15 13.69 -9.90
CA SER A 27 15.36 13.74 -10.72
C SER A 27 15.39 12.59 -11.72
N ALA A 28 16.31 12.65 -12.69
CA ALA A 28 16.53 11.56 -13.64
C ALA A 28 16.73 10.21 -12.92
N PRO A 29 16.15 9.10 -13.45
CA PRO A 29 16.23 7.81 -12.81
C PRO A 29 17.69 7.34 -12.71
N GLY A 30 18.10 6.92 -11.52
CA GLY A 30 19.40 6.32 -11.29
C GLY A 30 19.48 4.86 -11.78
N PRO A 31 20.69 4.26 -11.78
CA PRO A 31 20.88 2.86 -12.10
C PRO A 31 19.96 1.94 -11.27
N GLY A 32 19.33 0.96 -11.93
CA GLY A 32 18.46 -0.02 -11.28
C GLY A 32 16.98 0.39 -11.12
N HIS A 33 16.61 1.61 -11.54
CA HIS A 33 15.21 1.95 -11.74
C HIS A 33 14.63 1.21 -12.94
N VAL A 34 13.41 0.70 -12.78
CA VAL A 34 12.66 0.02 -13.85
C VAL A 34 11.30 0.68 -13.97
N ASP A 35 10.83 0.86 -15.21
CA ASP A 35 9.49 1.37 -15.49
C ASP A 35 8.44 0.41 -14.93
N LEU A 36 7.55 0.92 -14.09
CA LEU A 36 6.46 0.16 -13.50
C LEU A 36 5.51 -0.42 -14.56
N THR A 37 5.34 0.30 -15.68
CA THR A 37 4.41 -0.07 -16.77
C THR A 37 5.02 -1.03 -17.79
N ASP A 38 6.33 -1.27 -17.73
CA ASP A 38 7.03 -2.22 -18.59
C ASP A 38 8.16 -2.90 -17.80
N MET A 39 7.79 -3.75 -16.84
CA MET A 39 8.79 -4.51 -16.08
C MET A 39 9.13 -5.82 -16.80
N PRO A 40 10.37 -6.01 -17.27
CA PRO A 40 10.78 -7.26 -17.91
C PRO A 40 10.63 -8.44 -16.95
N GLU A 41 10.28 -9.61 -17.49
CA GLU A 41 10.12 -10.82 -16.68
C GLU A 41 11.36 -11.16 -15.83
N PRO A 42 12.61 -11.07 -16.33
CA PRO A 42 13.80 -11.29 -15.51
C PRO A 42 13.89 -10.37 -14.29
N VAL A 43 13.45 -9.12 -14.43
CA VAL A 43 13.36 -8.16 -13.31
C VAL A 43 12.33 -8.63 -12.30
N LEU A 44 11.10 -8.97 -12.74
CA LEU A 44 10.05 -9.45 -11.84
C LEU A 44 10.46 -10.71 -11.08
N ARG A 45 11.13 -11.67 -11.74
CA ARG A 45 11.65 -12.88 -11.09
C ARG A 45 12.69 -12.54 -10.03
N ARG A 46 13.60 -11.60 -10.30
CA ARG A 46 14.56 -11.10 -9.31
C ARG A 46 13.87 -10.44 -8.12
N LEU A 47 12.83 -9.64 -8.35
CA LEU A 47 12.05 -9.00 -7.29
C LEU A 47 11.26 -10.04 -6.47
N MET A 48 10.69 -11.06 -7.10
CA MET A 48 10.05 -12.19 -6.40
C MET A 48 11.06 -12.97 -5.56
N ALA A 49 12.27 -13.18 -6.06
CA ALA A 49 13.34 -13.81 -5.28
C ALA A 49 13.71 -12.98 -4.03
N LEU A 50 13.74 -11.65 -4.14
CA LEU A 50 13.92 -10.76 -2.99
C LEU A 50 12.78 -10.92 -1.97
N MET A 51 11.54 -11.11 -2.41
CA MET A 51 10.42 -11.37 -1.49
C MET A 51 10.56 -12.71 -0.76
N ARG A 52 10.98 -13.76 -1.47
CA ARG A 52 11.23 -15.08 -0.87
C ARG A 52 12.38 -15.06 0.13
N ALA A 53 13.42 -14.26 -0.11
CA ALA A 53 14.52 -14.11 0.85
C ALA A 53 14.04 -13.60 2.21
N GLY A 54 12.98 -12.77 2.23
CA GLY A 54 12.33 -12.31 3.47
C GLY A 54 11.23 -13.24 4.01
N ALA A 55 10.95 -14.34 3.32
CA ALA A 55 9.91 -15.33 3.67
C ALA A 55 10.33 -16.74 3.22
N PRO A 56 11.35 -17.35 3.88
CA PRO A 56 11.85 -18.67 3.53
C PRO A 56 10.72 -19.72 3.48
N GLY A 57 10.72 -20.57 2.45
CA GLY A 57 9.66 -21.55 2.21
C GLY A 57 8.41 -21.01 1.50
N GLY A 58 8.36 -19.72 1.16
CA GLY A 58 7.25 -19.12 0.41
C GLY A 58 7.17 -19.56 -1.06
N ASP A 59 5.97 -19.92 -1.52
CA ASP A 59 5.67 -20.24 -2.91
C ASP A 59 5.64 -18.99 -3.83
N ASP A 60 5.52 -19.20 -5.14
CA ASP A 60 5.42 -18.11 -6.14
C ASP A 60 4.23 -17.19 -5.87
N ARG A 61 3.13 -17.74 -5.32
CA ARG A 61 1.93 -16.96 -4.99
C ARG A 61 2.20 -16.02 -3.82
N LEU A 62 2.84 -16.48 -2.76
CA LEU A 62 3.25 -15.64 -1.64
C LEU A 62 4.23 -14.58 -2.11
N ALA A 63 5.24 -14.96 -2.89
CA ALA A 63 6.23 -14.03 -3.43
C ALA A 63 5.58 -12.92 -4.27
N SER A 64 4.64 -13.27 -5.16
CA SER A 64 3.89 -12.31 -5.96
C SER A 64 2.95 -11.43 -5.12
N ALA A 65 2.27 -11.98 -4.11
CA ALA A 65 1.44 -11.20 -3.20
C ALA A 65 2.27 -10.19 -2.41
N TYR A 66 3.44 -10.60 -1.90
CA TYR A 66 4.35 -9.73 -1.16
C TYR A 66 4.94 -8.65 -2.06
N LEU A 67 5.38 -9.03 -3.25
CA LEU A 67 5.92 -8.10 -4.24
C LEU A 67 4.88 -7.04 -4.58
N LEU A 68 3.70 -7.46 -5.01
CA LEU A 68 2.67 -6.52 -5.43
C LEU A 68 2.19 -5.65 -4.27
N GLY A 69 2.05 -6.20 -3.06
CA GLY A 69 1.67 -5.43 -1.88
C GLY A 69 2.69 -4.34 -1.51
N LYS A 70 3.99 -4.66 -1.56
CA LYS A 70 5.07 -3.69 -1.28
C LYS A 70 5.23 -2.65 -2.38
N LEU A 71 5.16 -3.10 -3.63
CA LEU A 71 5.23 -2.21 -4.80
C LEU A 71 4.03 -1.25 -4.83
N SER A 72 2.81 -1.75 -4.59
CA SER A 72 1.62 -0.91 -4.53
C SER A 72 1.61 0.03 -3.33
N TRP A 73 2.14 -0.40 -2.18
CA TRP A 73 2.35 0.51 -1.04
C TRP A 73 3.26 1.68 -1.43
N ALA A 74 4.45 1.37 -1.95
CA ALA A 74 5.44 2.39 -2.31
C ALA A 74 4.86 3.44 -3.26
N VAL A 75 4.10 3.00 -4.28
CA VAL A 75 3.45 3.89 -5.27
C VAL A 75 2.26 4.64 -4.69
N CYS A 76 1.37 3.96 -3.96
CA CYS A 76 0.16 4.60 -3.45
C CYS A 76 0.47 5.61 -2.33
N GLU A 77 1.53 5.41 -1.55
CA GLU A 77 1.89 6.27 -0.44
C GLU A 77 2.03 7.76 -0.82
N PRO A 78 2.92 8.15 -1.76
CA PRO A 78 3.03 9.54 -2.18
C PRO A 78 1.78 10.01 -2.93
N LEU A 79 1.21 9.17 -3.81
CA LEU A 79 0.06 9.57 -4.63
C LEU A 79 -1.20 9.86 -3.78
N CYS A 80 -1.46 9.07 -2.74
CA CYS A 80 -2.56 9.32 -1.81
C CYS A 80 -2.31 10.58 -0.98
N GLY A 81 -1.08 10.82 -0.54
CA GLY A 81 -0.74 12.03 0.20
C GLY A 81 -0.84 13.30 -0.65
N LEU A 82 -0.54 13.22 -1.95
CA LEU A 82 -0.80 14.28 -2.93
C LEU A 82 -2.31 14.51 -3.11
N ALA A 83 -3.09 13.44 -3.28
CA ALA A 83 -4.55 13.52 -3.44
C ALA A 83 -5.23 14.19 -2.23
N LEU A 84 -4.82 13.84 -1.00
CA LEU A 84 -5.31 14.47 0.24
C LEU A 84 -4.94 15.95 0.37
N ARG A 85 -3.87 16.39 -0.31
CA ARG A 85 -3.47 17.80 -0.45
C ARG A 85 -4.10 18.47 -1.69
N GLY A 86 -5.11 17.83 -2.28
CA GLY A 86 -5.85 18.34 -3.42
C GLY A 86 -5.11 18.24 -4.76
N ALA A 87 -4.05 17.43 -4.87
CA ALA A 87 -3.30 17.16 -6.10
C ALA A 87 -3.52 15.71 -6.56
N TRP A 88 -4.61 15.51 -7.30
CA TRP A 88 -5.07 14.19 -7.71
C TRP A 88 -4.36 13.74 -8.98
N LEU A 89 -3.81 12.53 -8.97
CA LEU A 89 -3.37 11.86 -10.19
C LEU A 89 -4.60 11.57 -11.06
N VAL A 90 -4.58 12.06 -12.30
CA VAL A 90 -5.68 11.85 -13.25
C VAL A 90 -5.22 11.14 -14.52
N GLU A 91 -3.90 11.10 -14.76
CA GLU A 91 -3.29 10.40 -15.88
C GLU A 91 -1.83 10.08 -15.57
N ALA A 92 -1.38 8.91 -16.01
CA ALA A 92 0.00 8.49 -15.95
C ALA A 92 0.38 7.86 -17.30
N ALA A 93 1.35 8.45 -17.99
CA ALA A 93 1.93 7.87 -19.20
C ALA A 93 2.96 6.78 -18.85
N PRO A 94 3.37 5.94 -19.82
CA PRO A 94 4.52 5.06 -19.64
C PRO A 94 5.75 5.84 -19.16
N GLY A 95 6.54 5.26 -18.26
CA GLY A 95 7.69 5.93 -17.64
C GLY A 95 7.36 6.92 -16.53
N ALA A 96 6.08 7.19 -16.25
CA ALA A 96 5.66 8.11 -15.20
C ALA A 96 6.14 7.71 -13.80
N VAL A 97 6.21 6.40 -13.55
CA VAL A 97 6.68 5.83 -12.29
C VAL A 97 7.74 4.79 -12.57
N ARG A 98 8.95 5.03 -12.06
CA ARG A 98 10.02 4.05 -12.08
C ARG A 98 10.35 3.64 -10.64
N VAL A 99 10.62 2.36 -10.45
CA VAL A 99 10.85 1.76 -9.12
C VAL A 99 12.25 1.17 -9.04
N ALA A 100 12.91 1.35 -7.90
CA ALA A 100 14.18 0.71 -7.58
C ALA A 100 14.04 -0.09 -6.28
N PRO A 101 14.45 -1.38 -6.25
CA PRO A 101 14.40 -2.15 -5.02
C PRO A 101 15.44 -1.66 -4.01
N ARG A 102 15.02 -1.51 -2.75
CA ARG A 102 15.89 -1.23 -1.61
C ARG A 102 15.72 -2.31 -0.55
N VAL A 103 16.80 -2.69 0.12
CA VAL A 103 16.74 -3.58 1.29
C VAL A 103 16.79 -2.73 2.54
N VAL A 104 15.90 -3.01 3.48
CA VAL A 104 15.86 -2.34 4.78
C VAL A 104 16.02 -3.33 5.90
N GLN A 105 16.73 -2.91 6.94
CA GLN A 105 16.74 -3.62 8.20
C GLN A 105 15.39 -3.43 8.87
N ARG A 106 14.80 -4.52 9.32
CA ARG A 106 13.60 -4.54 10.14
C ARG A 106 13.95 -5.13 11.49
N GLU A 107 13.39 -4.56 12.54
CA GLU A 107 13.31 -5.21 13.82
C GLU A 107 11.83 -5.42 14.13
N LYS A 108 11.46 -6.64 14.47
CA LYS A 108 10.10 -6.97 14.90
C LYS A 108 10.21 -7.92 16.09
N ASP A 109 9.64 -7.52 17.22
CA ASP A 109 9.64 -8.31 18.45
C ASP A 109 11.06 -8.72 18.90
N GLY A 110 12.04 -7.81 18.76
CA GLY A 110 13.45 -8.04 19.08
C GLY A 110 14.21 -8.90 18.06
N VAL A 111 13.55 -9.33 16.97
CA VAL A 111 14.19 -10.11 15.90
C VAL A 111 14.57 -9.18 14.75
N ALA A 112 15.88 -9.04 14.56
CA ALA A 112 16.43 -8.37 13.38
C ALA A 112 16.21 -9.23 12.12
N GLY A 113 15.89 -8.58 11.01
CA GLY A 113 15.77 -9.22 9.71
C GLY A 113 15.88 -8.21 8.59
N VAL A 114 15.90 -8.71 7.36
CA VAL A 114 15.88 -7.86 6.16
C VAL A 114 14.52 -7.92 5.48
N SER A 115 14.16 -6.85 4.80
CA SER A 115 12.95 -6.80 3.97
C SER A 115 13.20 -5.94 2.73
N GLY A 116 12.68 -6.38 1.58
CA GLY A 116 12.65 -5.52 0.39
C GLY A 116 11.60 -4.43 0.51
N THR A 117 11.91 -3.24 0.04
CA THR A 117 10.99 -2.12 -0.24
C THR A 117 11.38 -1.47 -1.58
N PHE A 118 10.71 -0.39 -1.96
CA PHE A 118 10.94 0.30 -3.23
C PHE A 118 11.09 1.80 -3.02
N ASP A 119 12.08 2.36 -3.71
CA ASP A 119 12.20 3.79 -3.91
C ASP A 119 11.61 4.14 -5.28
N LEU A 120 11.17 5.38 -5.43
CA LEU A 120 10.44 5.86 -6.59
C LEU A 120 11.13 7.04 -7.26
N CYS A 121 11.15 6.98 -8.58
CA CYS A 121 11.39 8.12 -9.45
C CYS A 121 10.09 8.46 -10.16
N LEU A 122 9.54 9.65 -9.87
CA LEU A 122 8.32 10.17 -10.49
C LEU A 122 8.69 11.17 -11.57
N ASP A 123 8.22 10.94 -12.79
CA ASP A 123 8.45 11.85 -13.91
C ASP A 123 7.35 12.93 -13.96
N PRO A 124 7.65 14.20 -13.66
CA PRO A 124 6.66 15.27 -13.61
C PRO A 124 6.04 15.59 -14.98
N LEU A 125 6.67 15.20 -16.09
CA LEU A 125 6.14 15.42 -17.44
C LEU A 125 5.21 14.28 -17.89
N ALA A 126 5.36 13.10 -17.31
CA ALA A 126 4.53 11.93 -17.61
C ALA A 126 3.37 11.73 -16.60
N LEU A 127 3.30 12.55 -15.55
CA LEU A 127 2.20 12.58 -14.59
C LEU A 127 1.32 13.81 -14.79
N ARG A 128 0.00 13.61 -14.92
CA ARG A 128 -0.97 14.71 -14.90
C ARG A 128 -1.68 14.75 -13.55
N LEU A 129 -1.55 15.89 -12.87
CA LEU A 129 -2.24 16.18 -11.62
C LEU A 129 -3.34 17.22 -11.82
N ALA A 130 -4.45 17.09 -11.08
CA ALA A 130 -5.56 18.03 -11.10
C ALA A 130 -6.04 18.40 -9.68
N PRO A 131 -6.68 19.57 -9.50
CA PRO A 131 -7.43 19.87 -8.27
C PRO A 131 -8.50 18.83 -7.95
N TYR A 132 -8.95 18.78 -6.70
CA TYR A 132 -10.10 17.95 -6.33
C TYR A 132 -11.36 18.35 -7.13
N GLY A 133 -12.16 17.34 -7.46
CA GLY A 133 -13.41 17.40 -8.22
C GLY A 133 -14.15 16.06 -8.06
N PRO A 134 -15.47 16.02 -8.32
CA PRO A 134 -16.28 14.81 -8.10
C PRO A 134 -15.82 13.60 -8.93
N GLU A 135 -15.20 13.83 -10.08
CA GLU A 135 -14.65 12.81 -10.99
C GLU A 135 -13.30 12.23 -10.54
N ARG A 136 -12.59 12.90 -9.63
CA ARG A 136 -11.19 12.58 -9.32
C ARG A 136 -10.95 11.20 -8.75
N PRO A 137 -11.81 10.63 -7.88
CA PRO A 137 -11.65 9.25 -7.45
C PRO A 137 -11.60 8.25 -8.62
N ALA A 138 -12.47 8.39 -9.61
CA ALA A 138 -12.52 7.49 -10.76
C ALA A 138 -11.30 7.66 -11.70
N GLU A 139 -10.87 8.91 -11.95
CA GLU A 139 -9.67 9.17 -12.74
C GLU A 139 -8.40 8.66 -12.05
N PHE A 140 -8.31 8.83 -10.73
CA PHE A 140 -7.21 8.30 -9.92
C PHE A 140 -7.15 6.77 -9.97
N ALA A 141 -8.31 6.12 -9.86
CA ALA A 141 -8.42 4.68 -10.02
C ALA A 141 -7.91 4.23 -11.39
N LYS A 142 -8.35 4.90 -12.47
CA LYS A 142 -7.91 4.60 -13.84
C LYS A 142 -6.40 4.81 -14.03
N ALA A 143 -5.83 5.87 -13.47
CA ALA A 143 -4.40 6.13 -13.56
C ALA A 143 -3.59 5.04 -12.83
N LEU A 144 -4.04 4.60 -11.65
CA LEU A 144 -3.44 3.45 -10.96
C LEU A 144 -3.61 2.15 -11.75
N GLU A 145 -4.75 1.95 -12.40
CA GLU A 145 -4.95 0.80 -13.26
C GLU A 145 -3.96 0.76 -14.42
N THR A 146 -3.69 1.90 -15.05
CA THR A 146 -2.66 2.02 -16.07
C THR A 146 -1.30 1.61 -15.52
N LEU A 147 -0.91 2.13 -14.36
CA LEU A 147 0.37 1.82 -13.72
C LEU A 147 0.52 0.33 -13.37
N PHE A 148 -0.54 -0.31 -12.88
CA PHE A 148 -0.46 -1.68 -12.34
C PHE A 148 -0.91 -2.78 -13.29
N THR A 149 -1.43 -2.46 -14.48
CA THR A 149 -1.91 -3.51 -15.40
C THR A 149 -0.79 -4.47 -15.81
N ASP A 150 0.35 -3.99 -16.29
CA ASP A 150 1.46 -4.87 -16.70
C ASP A 150 2.03 -5.72 -15.53
N PRO A 151 2.34 -5.15 -14.35
CA PRO A 151 2.75 -5.92 -13.18
C PRO A 151 1.75 -7.02 -12.79
N VAL A 152 0.44 -6.69 -12.78
CA VAL A 152 -0.61 -7.66 -12.43
C VAL A 152 -0.68 -8.79 -13.46
N GLU A 153 -0.66 -8.45 -14.76
CA GLU A 153 -0.74 -9.45 -15.83
C GLU A 153 0.48 -10.38 -15.86
N ARG A 154 1.68 -9.86 -15.63
CA ARG A 154 2.90 -10.67 -15.56
C ARG A 154 2.94 -11.53 -14.31
N LEU A 155 2.61 -10.99 -13.14
CA LEU A 155 2.58 -11.76 -11.90
C LEU A 155 1.50 -12.84 -11.91
N PHE A 156 0.36 -12.60 -12.57
CA PHE A 156 -0.65 -13.62 -12.84
C PHE A 156 -0.04 -14.82 -13.59
N ARG A 157 0.69 -14.57 -14.68
CA ARG A 157 1.35 -15.62 -15.47
C ARG A 157 2.44 -16.35 -14.68
N LEU A 158 3.22 -15.62 -13.88
CA LEU A 158 4.34 -16.18 -13.13
C LEU A 158 3.93 -17.02 -11.92
N SER A 159 2.84 -16.66 -11.24
CA SER A 159 2.46 -17.28 -9.96
C SER A 159 1.16 -18.08 -9.98
N GLY A 160 0.31 -17.84 -10.98
CA GLY A 160 -1.05 -18.37 -11.02
C GLY A 160 -1.99 -17.77 -9.96
N LEU A 161 -1.61 -16.71 -9.23
CA LEU A 161 -2.58 -15.92 -8.46
C LEU A 161 -3.54 -15.23 -9.41
N SER A 162 -4.85 -15.30 -9.12
CA SER A 162 -5.85 -14.65 -9.98
C SER A 162 -5.66 -13.13 -10.05
N ARG A 163 -5.98 -12.53 -11.20
CA ARG A 163 -5.96 -11.08 -11.40
C ARG A 163 -6.74 -10.34 -10.33
N ALA A 164 -7.92 -10.86 -9.96
CA ALA A 164 -8.73 -10.28 -8.89
C ALA A 164 -8.02 -10.30 -7.53
N ALA A 165 -7.27 -11.36 -7.20
CA ALA A 165 -6.48 -11.40 -5.97
C ALA A 165 -5.34 -10.37 -5.99
N LEU A 166 -4.67 -10.20 -7.14
CA LEU A 166 -3.60 -9.23 -7.33
C LEU A 166 -4.13 -7.78 -7.25
N TRP A 167 -5.23 -7.45 -7.94
CA TRP A 167 -5.85 -6.12 -7.84
C TRP A 167 -6.32 -5.79 -6.42
N ARG A 168 -6.83 -6.77 -5.65
CA ARG A 168 -7.14 -6.55 -4.23
C ARG A 168 -5.90 -6.21 -3.40
N MET A 169 -4.70 -6.65 -3.77
CA MET A 169 -3.47 -6.21 -3.11
C MET A 169 -3.15 -4.74 -3.42
N VAL A 170 -3.44 -4.27 -4.63
CA VAL A 170 -3.32 -2.84 -4.99
C VAL A 170 -4.34 -2.02 -4.20
N GLY A 171 -5.61 -2.44 -4.21
CA GLY A 171 -6.69 -1.76 -3.47
C GLY A 171 -6.48 -1.77 -1.94
N ASP A 172 -5.93 -2.85 -1.39
CA ASP A 172 -5.55 -2.92 0.02
C ASP A 172 -4.46 -1.90 0.38
N SER A 173 -3.43 -1.77 -0.46
CA SER A 173 -2.36 -0.77 -0.25
C SER A 173 -2.91 0.64 -0.37
N LEU A 174 -3.73 0.92 -1.38
CA LEU A 174 -4.44 2.21 -1.53
C LEU A 174 -5.24 2.58 -0.28
N ALA A 175 -6.06 1.66 0.24
CA ALA A 175 -6.81 1.86 1.48
C ALA A 175 -5.88 2.18 2.66
N ALA A 176 -4.78 1.44 2.77
CA ALA A 176 -3.84 1.60 3.87
C ALA A 176 -3.09 2.93 3.80
N THR A 177 -2.69 3.36 2.60
CA THR A 177 -1.92 4.60 2.39
C THR A 177 -2.80 5.84 2.55
N PHE A 178 -4.05 5.83 2.07
CA PHE A 178 -4.99 6.92 2.36
C PHE A 178 -5.21 7.07 3.87
N LEU A 179 -5.48 5.99 4.59
CA LEU A 179 -5.65 6.04 6.04
C LEU A 179 -4.38 6.54 6.75
N ALA A 180 -3.20 6.03 6.37
CA ALA A 180 -1.94 6.43 6.99
C ALA A 180 -1.61 7.90 6.75
N GLN A 181 -1.77 8.38 5.52
CA GLN A 181 -1.53 9.78 5.16
C GLN A 181 -2.53 10.72 5.84
N ALA A 182 -3.82 10.35 5.87
CA ALA A 182 -4.84 11.19 6.47
C ALA A 182 -4.74 11.23 8.01
N ARG A 183 -4.33 10.12 8.65
CA ARG A 183 -3.95 10.12 10.08
C ARG A 183 -2.80 11.07 10.37
N ALA A 184 -1.77 11.09 9.52
CA ALA A 184 -0.65 12.03 9.68
C ALA A 184 -1.08 13.49 9.53
N MET A 185 -2.23 13.75 8.90
CA MET A 185 -2.85 15.07 8.76
C MET A 185 -3.89 15.37 9.85
N GLY A 186 -4.16 14.43 10.77
CA GLY A 186 -5.18 14.59 11.82
C GLY A 186 -6.63 14.34 11.36
N ASP A 187 -6.84 13.81 10.16
CA ASP A 187 -8.18 13.60 9.58
C ASP A 187 -8.28 12.21 8.92
N ALA A 188 -8.33 11.16 9.73
CA ALA A 188 -8.43 9.78 9.23
C ALA A 188 -9.70 9.54 8.40
N GLU A 189 -10.80 10.24 8.72
CA GLU A 189 -12.10 10.06 8.06
C GLU A 189 -12.06 10.54 6.62
N ALA A 190 -11.39 11.67 6.33
CA ALA A 190 -11.19 12.12 4.95
C ALA A 190 -10.46 11.06 4.11
N GLY A 191 -9.40 10.46 4.64
CA GLY A 191 -8.68 9.36 3.97
C GLY A 191 -9.57 8.15 3.68
N ILE A 192 -10.38 7.75 4.67
CA ILE A 192 -11.33 6.65 4.54
C ILE A 192 -12.39 6.95 3.47
N ALA A 193 -12.93 8.18 3.45
CA ALA A 193 -13.91 8.60 2.46
C ALA A 193 -13.35 8.50 1.04
N GLN A 194 -12.12 9.00 0.81
CA GLN A 194 -11.47 8.92 -0.51
C GLN A 194 -11.18 7.48 -0.92
N ALA A 195 -10.66 6.66 -0.01
CA ALA A 195 -10.43 5.24 -0.29
C ALA A 195 -11.74 4.51 -0.64
N ARG A 196 -12.83 4.76 0.08
CA ARG A 196 -14.15 4.17 -0.20
C ARG A 196 -14.70 4.62 -1.55
N ALA A 197 -14.57 5.90 -1.90
CA ALA A 197 -15.02 6.41 -3.20
C ALA A 197 -14.39 5.65 -4.37
N ILE A 198 -13.10 5.30 -4.27
CA ILE A 198 -12.38 4.50 -5.27
C ILE A 198 -12.79 3.02 -5.20
N LEU A 199 -12.75 2.41 -4.02
CA LEU A 199 -12.92 0.95 -3.86
C LEU A 199 -14.36 0.46 -4.02
N ARG A 200 -15.34 1.37 -4.05
CA ARG A 200 -16.77 1.08 -4.23
C ARG A 200 -17.23 1.29 -5.67
N ASP A 201 -16.40 1.85 -6.54
CA ASP A 201 -16.69 1.96 -7.97
C ASP A 201 -16.61 0.59 -8.64
N ARG A 202 -17.75 0.08 -9.11
CA ARG A 202 -17.84 -1.22 -9.80
C ARG A 202 -17.22 -1.21 -11.20
N GLY A 203 -17.00 -0.04 -11.78
CA GLY A 203 -16.32 0.12 -13.07
C GLY A 203 -14.81 -0.05 -12.99
N SER A 204 -14.22 0.04 -11.79
CA SER A 204 -12.78 -0.05 -11.58
C SER A 204 -12.30 -1.49 -11.29
N LYS A 205 -11.09 -1.82 -11.75
CA LYS A 205 -10.36 -3.04 -11.35
C LYS A 205 -10.00 -3.03 -9.86
N LEU A 206 -9.99 -1.86 -9.21
CA LEU A 206 -9.76 -1.70 -7.77
C LEU A 206 -11.00 -2.01 -6.92
N PHE A 207 -12.16 -2.26 -7.55
CA PHE A 207 -13.38 -2.62 -6.84
C PHE A 207 -13.14 -3.75 -5.83
N SER A 208 -13.45 -3.48 -4.56
CA SER A 208 -13.30 -4.47 -3.49
C SER A 208 -14.37 -4.29 -2.44
N LYS A 209 -15.45 -5.08 -2.51
CA LYS A 209 -16.50 -5.08 -1.48
C LYS A 209 -15.99 -5.47 -0.08
N GLN A 210 -14.88 -6.19 0.00
CA GLN A 210 -14.31 -6.69 1.25
C GLN A 210 -13.39 -5.68 1.95
N THR A 211 -12.69 -4.85 1.19
CA THR A 211 -11.81 -3.82 1.77
C THR A 211 -12.68 -2.70 2.35
N ASP A 212 -12.50 -2.41 3.64
CA ASP A 212 -13.27 -1.39 4.36
C ASP A 212 -12.52 -0.94 5.64
N PHE A 213 -13.18 -0.12 6.46
CA PHE A 213 -12.67 0.44 7.70
C PHE A 213 -13.73 0.36 8.78
N GLU A 214 -13.32 0.03 10.00
CA GLU A 214 -14.17 -0.08 11.17
C GLU A 214 -13.52 0.65 12.34
N TRP A 215 -14.25 1.56 13.00
CA TRP A 215 -13.78 2.18 14.23
C TRP A 215 -13.92 1.18 15.38
N ILE A 216 -12.84 0.92 16.09
CA ILE A 216 -12.83 0.00 17.23
C ILE A 216 -12.28 0.74 18.45
N ALA A 217 -13.09 0.79 19.51
CA ALA A 217 -12.70 1.28 20.83
C ALA A 217 -12.53 0.14 21.83
N LEU A 218 -11.79 0.41 22.91
CA LEU A 218 -11.68 -0.47 24.06
C LEU A 218 -12.98 -0.38 24.90
N PRO A 219 -13.62 -1.52 25.24
CA PRO A 219 -14.82 -1.51 26.09
C PRO A 219 -14.59 -0.84 27.46
N GLU A 220 -13.41 -1.03 28.03
CA GLU A 220 -13.02 -0.48 29.34
C GLU A 220 -12.53 0.99 29.30
N ALA A 221 -12.25 1.52 28.10
CA ALA A 221 -11.76 2.88 27.87
C ALA A 221 -12.25 3.37 26.50
N PRO A 222 -13.55 3.69 26.34
CA PRO A 222 -14.17 3.97 25.04
C PRO A 222 -13.56 5.14 24.25
N GLU A 223 -12.88 6.05 24.93
CA GLU A 223 -12.10 7.15 24.35
C GLU A 223 -10.82 6.66 23.64
N ILE A 224 -10.32 5.47 24.00
CA ILE A 224 -9.19 4.82 23.35
C ILE A 224 -9.73 3.94 22.23
N GLY A 225 -9.71 4.50 21.02
CA GLY A 225 -10.07 3.78 19.81
C GLY A 225 -9.19 4.13 18.62
N ASP A 226 -9.29 3.31 17.57
CA ASP A 226 -8.66 3.59 16.29
C ASP A 226 -9.38 2.87 15.14
N TRP A 227 -9.10 3.28 13.92
CA TRP A 227 -9.60 2.66 12.70
C TRP A 227 -8.87 1.34 12.38
N LEU A 228 -9.60 0.24 12.44
CA LEU A 228 -9.21 -1.04 11.89
C LEU A 228 -9.50 -1.06 10.38
N ARG A 229 -8.46 -1.22 9.56
CA ARG A 229 -8.62 -1.52 8.14
C ARG A 229 -8.95 -3.00 7.94
N LEU A 230 -10.06 -3.29 7.29
CA LEU A 230 -10.43 -4.60 6.79
C LEU A 230 -9.85 -4.80 5.40
N ARG A 231 -9.16 -5.93 5.20
CA ARG A 231 -8.53 -6.25 3.91
C ARG A 231 -9.48 -7.02 3.00
N GLY A 232 -9.27 -6.89 1.70
CA GLY A 232 -9.82 -7.78 0.68
C GLY A 232 -8.79 -8.74 0.10
N GLY A 233 -7.50 -8.37 0.13
CA GLY A 233 -6.39 -9.18 -0.38
C GLY A 233 -5.82 -10.14 0.68
N CYS A 234 -5.46 -11.35 0.24
CA CYS A 234 -4.76 -12.31 1.07
C CYS A 234 -3.25 -12.28 0.77
N CYS A 235 -2.42 -11.96 1.77
CA CYS A 235 -0.96 -11.99 1.61
C CYS A 235 -0.36 -13.40 1.65
N ARG A 236 -1.17 -14.44 1.94
CA ARG A 236 -0.76 -15.86 2.04
C ARG A 236 0.32 -16.16 3.09
N HIS A 237 0.64 -15.23 3.98
CA HIS A 237 1.66 -15.42 5.01
C HIS A 237 1.50 -16.72 5.84
N TYR A 238 0.25 -17.11 6.12
CA TYR A 238 -0.10 -18.35 6.84
C TYR A 238 0.36 -19.65 6.15
N THR A 239 0.83 -19.59 4.90
CA THR A 239 1.35 -20.75 4.17
C THR A 239 2.84 -20.98 4.41
N LEU A 240 3.52 -20.11 5.17
CA LEU A 240 4.91 -20.33 5.56
C LEU A 240 4.99 -21.46 6.59
N PRO A 241 5.96 -22.39 6.48
CA PRO A 241 6.08 -23.53 7.39
C PRO A 241 6.20 -23.13 8.87
N ASP A 242 7.06 -22.15 9.17
CA ASP A 242 7.38 -21.74 10.54
C ASP A 242 6.35 -20.74 11.13
N GLU A 243 5.44 -20.24 10.29
CA GLU A 243 4.41 -19.28 10.67
C GLU A 243 3.00 -19.80 10.36
N ALA A 244 2.87 -21.13 10.25
CA ALA A 244 1.59 -21.79 10.04
C ALA A 244 0.58 -21.34 11.10
N ALA A 245 -0.60 -20.92 10.65
CA ALA A 245 -1.67 -20.33 11.47
C ALA A 245 -1.40 -18.94 12.10
N GLN A 246 -0.30 -18.26 11.76
CA GLN A 246 -0.11 -16.86 12.13
C GLN A 246 -0.84 -15.91 11.17
N TYR A 247 -1.95 -15.36 11.65
CA TYR A 247 -2.74 -14.38 10.90
C TYR A 247 -2.52 -12.96 11.45
N CYS A 248 -2.33 -11.99 10.56
CA CYS A 248 -2.35 -10.59 10.96
C CYS A 248 -3.75 -10.17 11.44
N THR A 249 -3.82 -9.09 12.22
CA THR A 249 -5.07 -8.55 12.80
C THR A 249 -6.14 -8.26 11.74
N SER A 250 -5.74 -7.85 10.53
CA SER A 250 -6.66 -7.53 9.43
C SER A 250 -6.83 -8.66 8.41
N CYS A 251 -6.37 -9.89 8.72
CA CYS A 251 -6.38 -10.99 7.77
C CYS A 251 -7.80 -11.38 7.34
N VAL A 252 -7.99 -11.57 6.03
CA VAL A 252 -9.27 -11.93 5.41
C VAL A 252 -9.79 -13.33 5.75
N LEU A 253 -8.92 -14.18 6.31
CA LEU A 253 -9.27 -15.54 6.75
C LEU A 253 -9.77 -15.59 8.19
N ARG A 254 -9.77 -14.45 8.91
CA ARG A 254 -10.35 -14.36 10.25
C ARG A 254 -11.78 -13.84 10.16
N ASP A 255 -12.64 -14.34 11.05
CA ASP A 255 -13.96 -13.77 11.25
C ASP A 255 -13.90 -12.34 11.84
N ALA A 256 -15.04 -11.65 11.85
CA ALA A 256 -15.11 -10.27 12.33
C ALA A 256 -14.77 -10.12 13.82
N ALA A 257 -15.31 -10.99 14.69
CA ALA A 257 -15.08 -10.91 16.14
C ALA A 257 -13.59 -11.08 16.45
N SER A 258 -12.97 -12.09 15.83
CA SER A 258 -11.56 -12.41 15.99
C SER A 258 -10.62 -11.29 15.54
N ARG A 259 -10.99 -10.52 14.50
CA ARG A 259 -10.24 -9.33 14.07
C ARG A 259 -10.36 -8.20 15.09
N ARG A 260 -11.57 -7.93 15.58
CA ARG A 260 -11.84 -6.91 16.59
C ARG A 260 -11.08 -7.17 17.89
N ASP A 261 -11.10 -8.40 18.38
CA ASP A 261 -10.46 -8.75 19.65
C ASP A 261 -8.94 -8.61 19.58
N ARG A 262 -8.31 -9.02 18.47
CA ARG A 262 -6.88 -8.79 18.24
C ARG A 262 -6.55 -7.30 18.12
N PHE A 263 -7.42 -6.52 17.49
CA PHE A 263 -7.20 -5.09 17.38
C PHE A 263 -7.32 -4.39 18.74
N ARG A 264 -8.30 -4.77 19.57
CA ARG A 264 -8.39 -4.32 20.97
C ARG A 264 -7.15 -4.70 21.77
N ALA A 265 -6.65 -5.93 21.63
CA ALA A 265 -5.41 -6.34 22.29
C ALA A 265 -4.22 -5.45 21.88
N HIS A 266 -4.11 -5.12 20.58
CA HIS A 266 -3.11 -4.18 20.09
C HIS A 266 -3.27 -2.76 20.67
N LEU A 267 -4.51 -2.24 20.76
CA LEU A 267 -4.79 -0.94 21.39
C LEU A 267 -4.38 -0.93 22.87
N ARG A 268 -4.66 -2.00 23.63
CA ARG A 268 -4.20 -2.12 25.02
C ARG A 268 -2.68 -2.03 25.13
N GLN A 269 -1.97 -2.78 24.28
CA GLN A 269 -0.51 -2.83 24.29
C GLN A 269 0.14 -1.50 23.91
N THR A 270 -0.45 -0.75 22.97
CA THR A 270 0.19 0.44 22.40
C THR A 270 -0.30 1.76 22.98
N ARG A 271 -1.53 1.81 23.51
CA ARG A 271 -2.16 3.06 23.98
C ARG A 271 -2.36 3.09 25.49
N LEU A 272 -2.77 1.97 26.11
CA LEU A 272 -2.91 1.92 27.58
C LEU A 272 -1.56 1.78 28.30
N ALA A 273 -0.68 0.89 27.83
CA ALA A 273 0.64 0.74 28.44
C ALA A 273 1.51 2.01 28.30
N GLY A 274 1.34 2.76 27.20
CA GLY A 274 1.97 4.05 26.99
C GLY A 274 1.40 5.17 27.86
N ALA A 275 0.10 5.14 28.16
CA ALA A 275 -0.56 6.12 29.04
C ALA A 275 -0.27 5.89 30.53
N ALA A 276 0.05 4.66 30.95
CA ALA A 276 0.46 4.36 32.32
C ALA A 276 1.94 4.67 32.63
N SER A 277 2.72 5.00 31.59
CA SER A 277 4.16 5.30 31.69
C SER A 277 4.48 6.80 31.48
N ALA A 278 3.45 7.64 31.35
CA ALA A 278 3.52 9.10 31.20
C ALA A 278 2.85 9.77 32.40
#